data_AF-A0A6N4T4P9-F1
#
_entry.id   AF-A0A6N4T4P9-F1
#
_cell.length_a   1.000
_cell.length_b   1.000
_cell.length_c   1.000
_cell.angle_alpha   90.00
_cell.angle_beta   90.00
_cell.angle_gamma   90.00
#
_symmetry.space_group_name_H-M   'P 1'
#
loop_
_entity.id
_entity.type
_entity.pdbx_description
1 polymer ?
#
loop_
_entity_poly.entity_id
_entity_poly.type
_entity_poly.pdbx_seq_one_letter_code
_entity_poly.pdbx_strand_id
1 'polypeptide(L)'
;MDFNFTYQQLVSIATRKERVLSRQLTKQEKLQAVEALFKLLEAAAHNSGLQDISELAQQREAIKVADAAQRLVKKVAQQKSKKDRDLTLLPANTWLAWFDGSAVPNPGKCRIACILKAPDGQNFEHIAHMEYGDSCDAEYSGLILLLQQAVQHGIVNLLVHGDSQVVIDDFNHIKLSSLLRIQKYRQQAQELASAFEQLRVSWVPRHKNQLADALTQMRSD
;
A
#
# COMPACT_ATOMS: atom_id res chain seq x y z
N MET A 1 -35.47 -14.78 -30.96
CA MET A 1 -34.65 -13.56 -31.15
C MET A 1 -33.22 -13.99 -30.98
N ASP A 2 -32.38 -13.80 -32.00
CA ASP A 2 -30.95 -14.06 -31.88
C ASP A 2 -30.31 -12.83 -31.22
N PHE A 3 -29.98 -12.97 -29.94
CA PHE A 3 -29.26 -11.93 -29.21
C PHE A 3 -27.77 -12.03 -29.56
N ASN A 4 -27.20 -10.98 -30.13
CA ASN A 4 -25.75 -10.86 -30.35
C ASN A 4 -24.92 -10.83 -29.05
N PHE A 5 -25.56 -10.92 -27.88
CA PHE A 5 -24.93 -10.91 -26.57
C PHE A 5 -25.41 -12.08 -25.71
N THR A 6 -24.45 -12.75 -25.08
CA THR A 6 -24.72 -13.73 -24.03
C THR A 6 -25.17 -13.03 -22.74
N TYR A 7 -25.89 -13.75 -21.89
CA TYR A 7 -26.28 -13.25 -20.56
C TYR A 7 -25.09 -12.71 -19.74
N GLN A 8 -23.95 -13.41 -19.80
CA GLN A 8 -22.74 -13.02 -19.04
C GLN A 8 -22.17 -11.68 -19.54
N GLN A 9 -22.17 -11.45 -20.86
CA GLN A 9 -21.76 -10.18 -21.44
C GLN A 9 -22.70 -9.04 -21.03
N LEU A 10 -24.01 -9.27 -21.01
CA LEU A 10 -24.95 -8.25 -20.53
C LEU A 10 -24.76 -7.95 -19.04
N VAL A 11 -24.47 -8.97 -18.21
CA VAL A 11 -24.21 -8.80 -16.77
C VAL A 11 -22.95 -7.98 -16.50
N SER A 12 -21.90 -8.09 -17.32
CA SER A 12 -20.66 -7.31 -17.15
C SER A 12 -20.85 -5.85 -17.51
N ILE A 13 -21.72 -5.55 -18.47
CA ILE A 13 -22.07 -4.18 -18.90
C ILE A 13 -23.04 -3.52 -17.90
N ALA A 14 -23.94 -4.30 -17.31
CA ALA A 14 -25.02 -3.79 -16.48
C ALA A 14 -24.59 -3.28 -15.09
N THR A 15 -25.12 -2.12 -14.74
CA THR A 15 -25.03 -1.58 -13.38
C THR A 15 -25.77 -2.47 -12.38
N ARG A 16 -25.48 -2.28 -11.09
CA ARG A 16 -26.18 -3.02 -10.02
C ARG A 16 -27.69 -2.78 -10.05
N LYS A 17 -28.14 -1.57 -10.39
CA LYS A 17 -29.56 -1.20 -10.46
C LYS A 17 -30.27 -1.94 -11.60
N GLU A 18 -29.68 -1.93 -12.79
CA GLU A 18 -30.24 -2.61 -13.97
C GLU A 18 -30.34 -4.13 -13.78
N ARG A 19 -29.37 -4.75 -13.09
CA ARG A 19 -29.43 -6.18 -12.73
C ARG A 19 -30.53 -6.52 -11.74
N VAL A 20 -30.92 -5.57 -10.87
CA VAL A 20 -32.04 -5.76 -9.94
C VAL A 20 -33.36 -5.59 -10.67
N LEU A 21 -33.46 -4.58 -11.53
CA LEU A 21 -34.65 -4.30 -12.34
C LEU A 21 -34.92 -5.43 -13.34
N SER A 22 -33.89 -6.01 -13.97
CA SER A 22 -34.08 -7.13 -14.91
C SER A 22 -34.74 -8.33 -14.24
N ARG A 23 -34.36 -8.63 -12.99
CA ARG A 23 -34.95 -9.73 -12.18
C ARG A 23 -36.39 -9.47 -11.76
N GLN A 24 -36.81 -8.21 -11.68
CA GLN A 24 -38.20 -7.85 -11.43
C GLN A 24 -39.02 -7.99 -12.72
N LEU A 25 -38.45 -7.56 -13.84
CA LEU A 25 -39.07 -7.63 -15.17
C LEU A 25 -39.30 -9.07 -15.63
N THR A 26 -38.37 -9.99 -15.37
CA THR A 26 -38.56 -11.43 -15.66
C THR A 26 -39.76 -12.02 -14.92
N LYS A 27 -40.05 -11.57 -13.70
CA LYS A 27 -41.19 -12.04 -12.89
C LYS A 27 -42.52 -11.47 -13.36
N GLN A 28 -42.53 -10.21 -13.81
CA GLN A 28 -43.74 -9.51 -14.24
C GLN A 28 -44.16 -9.88 -15.66
N GLU A 29 -43.21 -9.94 -16.60
CA GLU A 29 -43.48 -10.14 -18.03
C GLU A 29 -43.22 -11.59 -18.49
N LYS A 30 -42.85 -12.51 -17.59
CA LYS A 30 -42.45 -13.90 -17.90
C LYS A 30 -41.34 -14.01 -18.97
N LEU A 31 -40.49 -13.00 -19.07
CA LEU A 31 -39.36 -12.94 -20.00
C LEU A 31 -38.20 -13.81 -19.54
N GLN A 32 -37.39 -14.28 -20.49
CA GLN A 32 -36.11 -14.89 -20.16
C GLN A 32 -35.14 -13.84 -19.59
N ALA A 33 -34.22 -14.26 -18.70
CA ALA A 33 -33.30 -13.35 -18.02
C ALA A 33 -32.40 -12.55 -18.98
N VAL A 34 -32.05 -13.14 -20.13
CA VAL A 34 -31.26 -12.49 -21.19
C VAL A 34 -32.07 -11.38 -21.85
N GLU A 35 -33.32 -11.63 -22.17
CA GLU A 35 -34.25 -10.70 -22.83
C GLU A 35 -34.53 -9.49 -21.93
N ALA A 36 -34.84 -9.75 -20.66
CA ALA A 36 -35.14 -8.69 -19.69
C ALA A 36 -33.93 -7.77 -19.47
N LEU A 37 -32.71 -8.31 -19.45
CA LEU A 37 -31.50 -7.53 -19.28
C LEU A 37 -31.11 -6.80 -20.57
N PHE A 38 -31.29 -7.43 -21.73
CA PHE A 38 -31.06 -6.83 -23.04
C PHE A 38 -31.96 -5.60 -23.24
N LYS A 39 -33.28 -5.74 -23.01
CA LYS A 39 -34.27 -4.65 -23.12
C LYS A 39 -33.92 -3.44 -22.25
N LEU A 40 -33.43 -3.69 -21.02
CA LEU A 40 -32.99 -2.62 -20.13
C LEU A 40 -31.71 -1.92 -20.58
N LEU A 41 -30.74 -2.68 -21.10
CA LEU A 41 -29.48 -2.11 -21.59
C LEU A 41 -29.67 -1.37 -22.92
N GLU A 42 -30.54 -1.85 -23.79
CA GLU A 42 -30.93 -1.16 -25.04
C GLU A 42 -31.63 0.17 -24.73
N ALA A 43 -32.59 0.16 -23.79
CA ALA A 43 -33.21 1.39 -23.30
C ALA A 43 -32.19 2.35 -22.65
N ALA A 44 -31.22 1.83 -21.90
CA ALA A 44 -30.16 2.63 -21.29
C ALA A 44 -29.21 3.24 -22.34
N ALA A 45 -28.91 2.52 -23.42
CA ALA A 45 -28.13 3.02 -24.55
C ALA A 45 -28.87 4.19 -25.22
N HIS A 46 -30.13 3.99 -25.61
CA HIS A 46 -30.95 5.04 -26.24
C HIS A 46 -31.13 6.27 -25.35
N ASN A 47 -31.40 6.09 -24.06
CA ASN A 47 -31.53 7.20 -23.10
C ASN A 47 -30.22 7.98 -22.93
N SER A 48 -29.08 7.36 -23.23
CA SER A 48 -27.76 7.99 -23.20
C SER A 48 -27.34 8.55 -24.58
N GLY A 49 -28.23 8.49 -25.58
CA GLY A 49 -27.98 8.93 -26.95
C GLY A 49 -27.07 8.01 -27.77
N LEU A 50 -26.89 6.76 -27.34
CA LEU A 50 -26.02 5.77 -27.97
C LEU A 50 -26.81 4.87 -28.91
N GLN A 51 -26.15 4.36 -29.94
CA GLN A 51 -26.79 3.54 -30.99
C GLN A 51 -27.10 2.12 -30.51
N ASP A 52 -26.23 1.54 -29.69
CA ASP A 52 -26.37 0.15 -29.26
C ASP A 52 -25.73 -0.12 -27.88
N ILE A 53 -25.88 -1.38 -27.44
CA ILE A 53 -25.30 -1.87 -26.19
C ILE A 53 -23.76 -1.91 -26.25
N SER A 54 -23.17 -2.01 -27.44
CA SER A 54 -21.72 -2.01 -27.64
C SER A 54 -21.10 -0.66 -27.29
N GLU A 55 -21.69 0.44 -27.78
CA GLU A 55 -21.30 1.81 -27.44
C GLU A 55 -21.51 2.09 -25.95
N LEU A 56 -22.60 1.59 -25.36
CA LEU A 56 -22.86 1.70 -23.92
C LEU A 56 -21.76 1.00 -23.10
N ALA A 57 -21.31 -0.18 -23.55
CA ALA A 57 -20.22 -0.90 -22.91
C ALA A 57 -18.90 -0.12 -22.97
N GLN A 58 -18.55 0.42 -24.14
CA GLN A 58 -17.33 1.22 -24.31
C GLN A 58 -17.35 2.49 -23.45
N GLN A 59 -18.48 3.20 -23.42
CA GLN A 59 -18.64 4.41 -22.60
C GLN A 59 -18.46 4.10 -21.11
N ARG A 60 -19.09 3.02 -20.61
CA ARG A 60 -18.99 2.63 -19.20
C ARG A 60 -17.58 2.19 -18.80
N GLU A 61 -16.89 1.46 -19.67
CA GLU A 61 -15.49 1.09 -19.41
C GLU A 61 -14.60 2.34 -19.41
N ALA A 62 -14.81 3.29 -20.33
CA ALA A 62 -14.07 4.55 -20.34
C ALA A 62 -14.30 5.37 -19.06
N ILE A 63 -15.55 5.48 -18.57
CA ILE A 63 -15.87 6.16 -17.31
C ILE A 63 -15.18 5.46 -16.13
N LYS A 64 -15.23 4.13 -16.08
CA LYS A 64 -14.59 3.35 -15.01
C LYS A 64 -13.07 3.52 -15.00
N VAL A 65 -12.43 3.54 -16.17
CA VAL A 65 -11.00 3.81 -16.31
C VAL A 65 -10.68 5.25 -15.90
N ALA A 66 -11.48 6.23 -16.30
CA ALA A 66 -11.31 7.63 -15.92
C ALA A 66 -11.45 7.84 -14.40
N ASP A 67 -12.46 7.23 -13.77
CA ASP A 67 -12.65 7.26 -12.31
C ASP A 67 -11.49 6.59 -11.57
N ALA A 68 -10.99 5.46 -12.07
CA ALA A 68 -9.82 4.78 -11.51
C ALA A 68 -8.57 5.65 -11.61
N ALA A 69 -8.33 6.29 -12.76
CA ALA A 69 -7.22 7.21 -12.98
C ALA A 69 -7.33 8.43 -12.06
N GLN A 70 -8.51 9.05 -11.94
CA GLN A 70 -8.73 10.19 -11.04
C GLN A 70 -8.52 9.83 -9.57
N ARG A 71 -8.91 8.63 -9.14
CA ARG A 71 -8.64 8.15 -7.76
C ARG A 71 -7.15 7.99 -7.49
N LEU A 72 -6.38 7.50 -8.46
CA LEU A 72 -4.92 7.41 -8.35
C LEU A 72 -4.30 8.81 -8.27
N VAL A 73 -4.72 9.75 -9.13
CA VAL A 73 -4.23 11.13 -9.11
C VAL A 73 -4.54 11.82 -7.78
N LYS A 74 -5.77 11.69 -7.25
CA LYS A 74 -6.14 12.24 -5.93
C LYS A 74 -5.32 11.61 -4.80
N LYS A 75 -5.08 10.30 -4.82
CA LYS A 75 -4.23 9.62 -3.83
C LYS A 75 -2.79 10.15 -3.88
N VAL A 76 -2.21 10.30 -5.07
CA VAL A 76 -0.86 10.83 -5.26
C VAL A 76 -0.77 12.29 -4.80
N ALA A 77 -1.76 13.13 -5.13
CA ALA A 77 -1.80 14.52 -4.69
C ALA A 77 -1.94 14.66 -3.16
N GLN A 78 -2.78 13.83 -2.53
CA GLN A 78 -2.93 13.79 -1.07
C GLN A 78 -1.63 13.33 -0.38
N GLN A 79 -0.93 12.33 -0.94
CA GLN A 79 0.37 11.89 -0.42
C GLN A 79 1.44 12.98 -0.53
N LYS A 80 1.48 13.72 -1.65
CA LYS A 80 2.44 14.81 -1.87
C LYS A 80 2.20 15.99 -0.93
N SER A 81 0.94 16.41 -0.77
CA SER A 81 0.55 17.49 0.16
C SER A 81 0.83 17.16 1.62
N LYS A 82 0.63 15.91 2.05
CA LYS A 82 0.95 15.48 3.41
C LYS A 82 2.46 15.47 3.67
N LYS A 83 3.25 15.00 2.69
CA LYS A 83 4.73 14.96 2.77
C LYS A 83 5.36 16.35 2.92
N ASP A 84 4.89 17.33 2.13
CA ASP A 84 5.47 18.69 2.18
C ASP A 84 5.14 19.39 3.51
N ARG A 85 3.93 19.22 4.04
CA ARG A 85 3.58 19.74 5.39
C ARG A 85 4.38 19.07 6.51
N ASP A 86 4.60 17.76 6.39
CA ASP A 86 5.27 16.98 7.42
C ASP A 86 6.77 17.27 7.56
N LEU A 87 7.43 17.79 6.51
CA LEU A 87 8.85 18.15 6.54
C LEU A 87 9.08 19.58 7.03
N THR A 88 8.18 20.52 6.72
CA THR A 88 8.30 21.93 7.17
C THR A 88 8.02 22.16 8.66
N LEU A 89 7.45 21.18 9.36
CA LEU A 89 7.10 21.27 10.78
C LEU A 89 8.08 20.52 11.69
N LEU A 90 9.10 19.87 11.13
CA LEU A 90 10.06 19.12 11.94
C LEU A 90 11.07 20.07 12.58
N PRO A 91 11.44 19.84 13.85
CA PRO A 91 12.54 20.54 14.50
C PRO A 91 13.80 20.54 13.63
N ALA A 92 14.54 21.65 13.62
CA ALA A 92 15.79 21.77 12.84
C ALA A 92 16.85 20.72 13.21
N ASN A 93 16.75 20.11 14.40
CA ASN A 93 17.63 19.04 14.87
C ASN A 93 17.07 17.62 14.57
N THR A 94 16.10 17.50 13.66
CA THR A 94 15.50 16.20 13.32
C THR A 94 16.45 15.37 12.47
N TRP A 95 16.71 14.14 12.90
CA TRP A 95 17.47 13.15 12.15
C TRP A 95 16.57 12.43 11.14
N LEU A 96 17.15 12.06 10.01
CA LEU A 96 16.51 11.18 9.04
C LEU A 96 17.11 9.79 9.19
N ALA A 97 16.31 8.75 9.02
CA ALA A 97 16.82 7.39 9.07
C ALA A 97 16.11 6.45 8.12
N TRP A 98 16.82 5.41 7.71
CA TRP A 98 16.36 4.36 6.80
C TRP A 98 16.68 3.00 7.37
N PHE A 99 15.75 2.05 7.28
CA PHE A 99 16.01 0.64 7.60
C PHE A 99 15.64 -0.26 6.43
N ASP A 100 16.26 -1.43 6.40
CA ASP A 100 15.87 -2.53 5.52
C ASP A 100 16.29 -3.88 6.14
N GLY A 101 15.68 -4.97 5.68
CA GLY A 101 16.04 -6.32 6.09
C GLY A 101 15.87 -7.34 4.95
N SER A 102 16.88 -8.18 4.76
CA SER A 102 16.86 -9.26 3.76
C SER A 102 16.97 -10.63 4.45
N ALA A 103 16.34 -11.65 3.86
CA ALA A 103 16.43 -13.06 4.28
C ALA A 103 16.70 -13.94 3.05
N VAL A 104 17.82 -14.68 3.04
CA VAL A 104 18.23 -15.49 1.88
C VAL A 104 18.81 -16.84 2.33
N PRO A 105 18.20 -17.99 1.95
CA PRO A 105 16.85 -18.11 1.37
C PRO A 105 15.77 -17.58 2.34
N ASN A 106 14.52 -17.49 1.91
CA ASN A 106 13.42 -17.02 2.75
C ASN A 106 12.46 -18.18 3.09
N PRO A 107 12.36 -18.63 4.36
CA PRO A 107 13.15 -18.22 5.52
C PRO A 107 14.59 -18.78 5.51
N GLY A 108 15.50 -18.11 6.22
CA GLY A 108 16.93 -18.45 6.25
C GLY A 108 17.75 -17.39 6.96
N LYS A 109 19.04 -17.26 6.62
CA LYS A 109 19.91 -16.25 7.22
C LYS A 109 19.42 -14.85 6.85
N CYS A 110 19.38 -13.95 7.83
CA CYS A 110 18.99 -12.57 7.60
C CYS A 110 20.15 -11.61 7.75
N ARG A 111 20.11 -10.54 6.96
CA ARG A 111 20.97 -9.36 7.10
C ARG A 111 20.06 -8.14 7.24
N ILE A 112 20.31 -7.34 8.25
CA ILE A 112 19.54 -6.14 8.55
C ILE A 112 20.46 -4.94 8.53
N ALA A 113 19.96 -3.81 8.08
CA ALA A 113 20.75 -2.59 8.01
C ALA A 113 19.91 -1.37 8.35
N CYS A 114 20.59 -0.34 8.85
CA CYS A 114 20.02 0.98 8.98
C CYS A 114 21.05 2.07 8.72
N ILE A 115 20.53 3.26 8.41
CA ILE A 115 21.29 4.48 8.18
C ILE A 115 20.66 5.56 9.03
N LEU A 116 21.45 6.23 9.87
CA LEU A 116 21.08 7.45 10.56
C LEU A 116 21.77 8.62 9.88
N LYS A 117 21.02 9.66 9.53
CA LYS A 117 21.52 10.88 8.92
C LYS A 117 21.27 12.07 9.83
N ALA A 118 22.36 12.68 10.26
CA ALA A 118 22.37 13.86 11.09
C ALA A 118 21.85 15.09 10.33
N PRO A 119 21.34 16.11 11.05
CA PRO A 119 20.92 17.38 10.46
C PRO A 119 22.03 18.10 9.67
N ASP A 120 23.29 17.90 10.04
CA ASP A 120 24.46 18.43 9.34
C ASP A 120 24.82 17.65 8.05
N GLY A 121 24.11 16.56 7.79
CA GLY A 121 24.27 15.72 6.61
C GLY A 121 25.17 14.49 6.80
N GLN A 122 25.79 14.30 7.96
CA GLN A 122 26.62 13.11 8.24
C GLN A 122 25.76 11.83 8.29
N ASN A 123 26.25 10.75 7.67
CA ASN A 123 25.61 9.44 7.70
C ASN A 123 26.35 8.48 8.65
N PHE A 124 25.59 7.65 9.36
CA PHE A 124 26.04 6.56 10.20
C PHE A 124 25.33 5.28 9.76
N GLU A 125 26.10 4.30 9.32
CA GLU A 125 25.57 3.04 8.78
C GLU A 125 25.80 1.92 9.79
N HIS A 126 24.78 1.10 9.99
CA HIS A 126 24.85 -0.05 10.90
C HIS A 126 24.29 -1.29 10.21
N ILE A 127 24.98 -2.41 10.38
CA ILE A 127 24.60 -3.71 9.82
C ILE A 127 24.66 -4.75 10.93
N ALA A 128 23.68 -5.65 10.95
CA ALA A 128 23.70 -6.82 11.81
C ALA A 128 23.17 -8.06 11.05
N HIS A 129 23.42 -9.22 11.63
CA HIS A 129 23.03 -10.51 11.07
C HIS A 129 22.13 -11.26 12.04
N MET A 130 21.18 -12.02 11.50
CA MET A 130 20.40 -12.99 12.24
C MET A 130 20.60 -14.36 11.62
N GLU A 131 20.77 -15.38 12.47
CA GLU A 131 21.01 -16.75 11.99
C GLU A 131 19.82 -17.33 11.23
N TYR A 132 18.60 -16.95 11.60
CA TYR A 132 17.39 -17.46 10.98
C TYR A 132 16.21 -16.51 11.11
N GLY A 133 15.45 -16.32 10.03
CA GLY A 133 14.20 -15.57 9.99
C GLY A 133 13.60 -15.53 8.59
N ASP A 134 12.35 -15.07 8.48
CA ASP A 134 11.74 -14.70 7.21
C ASP A 134 12.00 -13.22 6.88
N SER A 135 11.60 -12.78 5.68
CA SER A 135 11.73 -11.36 5.30
C SER A 135 10.98 -10.41 6.26
N CYS A 136 9.87 -10.83 6.86
CA CYS A 136 9.13 -10.00 7.82
C CYS A 136 9.94 -9.84 9.11
N ASP A 137 10.54 -10.93 9.60
CA ASP A 137 11.42 -10.93 10.76
C ASP A 137 12.64 -10.02 10.53
N ALA A 138 13.26 -10.10 9.34
CA ALA A 138 14.40 -9.26 8.95
C ALA A 138 14.04 -7.77 8.91
N GLU A 139 12.94 -7.40 8.24
CA GLU A 139 12.49 -6.01 8.11
C GLU A 139 12.16 -5.39 9.48
N TYR A 140 11.44 -6.11 10.35
CA TYR A 140 11.15 -5.64 11.70
C TYR A 140 12.40 -5.50 12.55
N SER A 141 13.33 -6.45 12.42
CA SER A 141 14.61 -6.39 13.13
C SER A 141 15.47 -5.22 12.65
N GLY A 142 15.42 -4.86 11.37
CA GLY A 142 16.05 -3.65 10.83
C GLY A 142 15.50 -2.37 11.45
N LEU A 143 14.18 -2.26 11.62
CA LEU A 143 13.56 -1.16 12.35
C LEU A 143 14.02 -1.11 13.82
N ILE A 144 14.08 -2.25 14.51
CA ILE A 144 14.53 -2.33 15.89
C ILE A 144 16.00 -1.90 16.02
N LEU A 145 16.88 -2.40 15.12
CA LEU A 145 18.28 -2.00 15.07
C LEU A 145 18.41 -0.48 14.92
N LEU A 146 17.65 0.12 14.00
CA LEU A 146 17.62 1.56 13.80
C LEU A 146 17.24 2.31 15.09
N LEU A 147 16.15 1.92 15.75
CA LEU A 147 15.71 2.57 16.97
C LEU A 147 16.74 2.42 18.10
N GLN A 148 17.36 1.25 18.23
CA GLN A 148 18.44 1.02 19.21
C GLN A 148 19.64 1.94 18.95
N GLN A 149 20.11 2.02 17.70
CA GLN A 149 21.23 2.89 17.35
C GLN A 149 20.87 4.36 17.59
N ALA A 150 19.66 4.78 17.21
CA ALA A 150 19.24 6.16 17.44
C ALA A 150 19.19 6.53 18.93
N VAL A 151 18.73 5.63 19.80
CA VAL A 151 18.80 5.80 21.26
C VAL A 151 20.24 5.88 21.75
N GLN A 152 21.14 5.02 21.25
CA GLN A 152 22.57 5.05 21.59
C GLN A 152 23.26 6.36 21.19
N HIS A 153 22.83 6.96 20.07
CA HIS A 153 23.27 8.26 19.60
C HIS A 153 22.62 9.45 20.35
N GLY A 154 21.71 9.21 21.29
CA GLY A 154 21.01 10.26 22.04
C GLY A 154 20.04 11.09 21.18
N ILE A 155 19.53 10.51 20.10
CA ILE A 155 18.61 11.20 19.18
C ILE A 155 17.21 11.24 19.81
N VAL A 156 16.62 12.43 19.86
CA VAL A 156 15.26 12.63 20.41
C VAL A 156 14.20 12.98 19.35
N ASN A 157 14.63 13.49 18.17
CA ASN A 157 13.75 13.84 17.05
C ASN A 157 14.16 13.05 15.81
N LEU A 158 13.31 12.13 15.35
CA LEU A 158 13.66 11.13 14.33
C LEU A 158 12.53 10.90 13.32
N LEU A 159 12.86 10.98 12.03
CA LEU A 159 12.01 10.56 10.93
C LEU A 159 12.58 9.30 10.27
N VAL A 160 11.86 8.19 10.41
CA VAL A 160 12.25 6.87 9.93
C VAL A 160 11.53 6.52 8.63
N HIS A 161 12.28 5.96 7.70
CA HIS A 161 11.83 5.49 6.40
C HIS A 161 12.13 3.99 6.21
N GLY A 162 11.21 3.28 5.58
CA GLY A 162 11.41 1.90 5.13
C GLY A 162 10.43 1.57 4.00
N ASP A 163 10.70 0.51 3.24
CA ASP A 163 9.86 0.07 2.12
C ASP A 163 8.91 -1.10 2.46
N SER A 164 9.02 -1.67 3.66
CA SER A 164 8.06 -2.66 4.17
C SER A 164 6.79 -2.02 4.73
N GLN A 165 5.76 -1.89 3.88
CA GLN A 165 4.46 -1.35 4.31
C GLN A 165 3.84 -2.18 5.45
N VAL A 166 4.03 -3.50 5.47
CA VAL A 166 3.48 -4.38 6.50
C VAL A 166 4.05 -4.04 7.88
N VAL A 167 5.37 -3.88 7.99
CA VAL A 167 6.04 -3.52 9.25
C VAL A 167 5.60 -2.13 9.71
N ILE A 168 5.53 -1.17 8.78
CA ILE A 168 5.18 0.21 9.08
C ILE A 168 3.71 0.36 9.50
N ASP A 169 2.78 -0.32 8.83
CA ASP A 169 1.36 -0.30 9.20
C ASP A 169 1.13 -1.01 10.55
N ASP A 170 1.90 -2.06 10.85
CA ASP A 170 1.85 -2.76 12.13
C ASP A 170 2.41 -1.91 13.28
N PHE A 171 3.58 -1.31 13.09
CA PHE A 171 4.20 -0.39 14.04
C PHE A 171 3.29 0.80 14.35
N ASN A 172 2.69 1.42 13.32
CA ASN A 172 1.79 2.56 13.48
C ASN A 172 0.36 2.18 13.95
N HIS A 173 0.12 0.92 14.30
CA HIS A 173 -1.20 0.39 14.69
C HIS A 173 -2.33 0.60 13.67
N ILE A 174 -1.99 0.77 12.38
CA ILE A 174 -2.96 0.90 11.27
C ILE A 174 -3.51 -0.48 10.91
N LYS A 175 -2.63 -1.49 10.81
CA LYS A 175 -3.00 -2.87 10.51
C LYS A 175 -2.13 -3.83 11.31
N LEU A 176 -2.67 -4.33 12.40
CA LEU A 176 -1.95 -5.20 13.33
C LEU A 176 -1.87 -6.65 12.84
N SER A 177 -0.68 -7.22 12.91
CA SER A 177 -0.46 -8.65 12.78
C SER A 177 -0.89 -9.39 14.05
N SER A 178 -1.59 -10.51 13.87
CA SER A 178 -1.99 -11.42 14.95
C SER A 178 -0.90 -12.44 15.30
N LEU A 179 0.17 -12.53 14.51
CA LEU A 179 1.26 -13.48 14.74
C LEU A 179 2.04 -13.10 16.01
N LEU A 180 2.07 -13.99 17.01
CA LEU A 180 2.74 -13.73 18.30
C LEU A 180 4.19 -13.24 18.17
N ARG A 181 4.95 -13.74 17.19
CA ARG A 181 6.33 -13.28 16.95
C ARG A 181 6.40 -11.81 16.54
N ILE A 182 5.48 -11.36 15.67
CA ILE A 182 5.40 -9.96 15.22
C ILE A 182 4.92 -9.07 16.35
N GLN A 183 4.04 -9.56 17.22
CA GLN A 183 3.63 -8.81 18.41
C GLN A 183 4.80 -8.54 19.36
N LYS A 184 5.73 -9.50 19.52
CA LYS A 184 6.95 -9.31 20.32
C LYS A 184 7.86 -8.25 19.72
N TYR A 185 8.08 -8.30 18.40
CA TYR A 185 8.86 -7.27 17.72
C TYR A 185 8.22 -5.88 17.85
N ARG A 186 6.89 -5.80 17.69
CA ARG A 186 6.15 -4.56 17.89
C ARG A 186 6.31 -4.03 19.30
N GLN A 187 6.16 -4.87 20.31
CA GLN A 187 6.33 -4.47 21.70
C GLN A 187 7.74 -3.89 21.93
N GLN A 188 8.78 -4.60 21.50
CA GLN A 188 10.16 -4.13 21.63
C GLN A 188 10.40 -2.80 20.90
N ALA A 189 9.89 -2.66 19.67
CA ALA A 189 10.02 -1.42 18.91
C ALA A 189 9.27 -0.25 19.58
N GLN A 190 8.09 -0.50 20.16
CA GLN A 190 7.33 0.51 20.90
C GLN A 190 8.00 0.92 22.21
N GLU A 191 8.64 -0.02 22.92
CA GLU A 191 9.44 0.27 24.11
C GLU A 191 10.60 1.22 23.76
N LEU A 192 11.33 0.96 22.67
CA LEU A 192 12.37 1.86 22.17
C LEU A 192 11.81 3.21 21.70
N ALA A 193 10.65 3.20 21.04
CA ALA A 193 9.98 4.41 20.55
C ALA A 193 9.64 5.40 21.67
N SER A 194 9.46 4.93 22.91
CA SER A 194 9.17 5.78 24.06
C SER A 194 10.32 6.73 24.46
N ALA A 195 11.54 6.50 23.96
CA ALA A 195 12.70 7.34 24.23
C ALA A 195 12.75 8.62 23.37
N PHE A 196 11.90 8.75 22.35
CA PHE A 196 11.91 9.89 21.43
C PHE A 196 10.85 10.92 21.81
N GLU A 197 11.23 12.20 21.76
CA GLU A 197 10.27 13.31 21.86
C GLU A 197 9.39 13.38 20.61
N GLN A 198 9.99 13.18 19.44
CA GLN A 198 9.28 13.09 18.17
C GLN A 198 9.82 11.91 17.36
N LEU A 199 8.95 10.93 17.11
CA LEU A 199 9.22 9.82 16.22
C LEU A 199 8.12 9.73 15.16
N ARG A 200 8.53 9.64 13.90
CA ARG A 200 7.62 9.28 12.81
C ARG A 200 8.22 8.16 11.98
N VAL A 201 7.46 7.10 11.76
CA VAL A 201 7.85 5.98 10.89
C VAL A 201 6.94 5.98 9.66
N SER A 202 7.53 6.09 8.47
CA SER A 202 6.79 6.32 7.22
C SER A 202 7.27 5.44 6.09
N TRP A 203 6.32 4.87 5.35
CA TRP A 203 6.61 4.08 4.17
C TRP A 203 7.14 4.95 3.03
N VAL A 204 8.16 4.45 2.35
CA VAL A 204 8.68 5.01 1.09
C VAL A 204 8.78 3.92 0.03
N PRO A 205 8.60 4.24 -1.26
CA PRO A 205 8.88 3.29 -2.33
C PRO A 205 10.33 2.82 -2.30
N ARG A 206 10.60 1.55 -2.67
CA ARG A 206 11.94 0.94 -2.62
C ARG A 206 13.05 1.75 -3.30
N HIS A 207 12.76 2.43 -4.42
CA HIS A 207 13.74 3.31 -5.08
C HIS A 207 14.20 4.51 -4.22
N LYS A 208 13.50 4.82 -3.12
CA LYS A 208 13.90 5.82 -2.13
C LYS A 208 14.55 5.21 -0.87
N ASN A 209 14.66 3.88 -0.82
CA ASN A 209 15.32 3.13 0.24
C ASN A 209 16.61 2.42 -0.24
N GLN A 210 17.16 2.84 -1.38
CA GLN A 210 18.23 2.13 -2.09
C GLN A 210 19.51 1.93 -1.26
N LEU A 211 19.85 2.88 -0.39
CA LEU A 211 21.06 2.78 0.42
C LEU A 211 20.92 1.67 1.47
N ALA A 212 19.82 1.63 2.22
CA ALA A 212 19.57 0.56 3.18
C ALA A 212 19.44 -0.80 2.49
N ASP A 213 18.76 -0.85 1.34
CA ASP A 213 18.62 -2.05 0.50
C ASP A 213 19.98 -2.58 -0.01
N ALA A 214 20.88 -1.68 -0.42
CA ALA A 214 22.22 -2.07 -0.82
C ALA A 214 23.00 -2.70 0.35
N LEU A 215 22.88 -2.12 1.56
CA LEU A 215 23.56 -2.63 2.75
C LEU A 215 23.10 -4.03 3.16
N THR A 216 21.83 -4.39 2.92
CA THR A 216 21.31 -5.74 3.22
C THR A 216 21.61 -6.76 2.11
N GLN A 217 21.87 -6.30 0.88
CA GLN A 217 22.21 -7.17 -0.27
C GLN A 217 23.71 -7.44 -0.42
N MET A 218 24.57 -6.63 0.21
CA MET A 218 26.01 -6.90 0.23
C MET A 218 26.27 -8.29 0.81
N ARG A 219 26.97 -9.12 0.04
CA ARG A 219 27.49 -10.39 0.52
C ARG A 219 28.85 -10.12 1.17
N SER A 220 29.03 -10.57 2.39
CA SER A 220 30.36 -10.67 2.98
C SER A 220 31.05 -11.87 2.33
N ASP A 221 32.24 -11.67 1.76
CA ASP A 221 33.07 -12.72 1.15
C ASP A 221 33.49 -13.80 2.17
#